data_AF-K9ZLP5-F1
#
_entry.id   AF-K9ZLP5-F1
#
_cell.length_a   1.000
_cell.length_b   1.000
_cell.length_c   1.000
_cell.angle_alpha   90.00
_cell.angle_beta   90.00
_cell.angle_gamma   90.00
#
_symmetry.space_group_name_H-M   'P 1'
#
loop_
_entity.id
_entity.type
_entity.pdbx_description
1 polymer ?
#
loop_
_entity_poly.entity_id
_entity_poly.type
_entity_poly.pdbx_seq_one_letter_code
_entity_poly.pdbx_strand_id
1 'polypeptide(L)' 'MKALEVTGKIQEGQLTLDYPLEIDNINAVKVIILLPESDDYDLDDTPIEEIKESLTRAFTEVKSGKTRPISELWKRIESE' A
#
# COMPACT_ATOMS: atom_id res chain seq x y z
N MET A 1 -11.82 28.45 11.85
CA MET A 1 -11.66 27.00 12.11
C MET A 1 -10.49 26.50 11.27
N LYS A 2 -9.58 25.70 11.85
CA LYS A 2 -8.41 25.13 11.14
C LYS A 2 -8.70 23.64 10.93
N ALA A 3 -8.59 23.16 9.70
CA ALA A 3 -8.72 21.73 9.39
C ALA A 3 -7.35 21.06 9.53
N LEU A 4 -7.35 19.86 10.10
CA LEU A 4 -6.18 18.99 10.21
C LEU A 4 -6.58 17.65 9.62
N GLU A 5 -5.82 17.17 8.63
CA GLU A 5 -6.00 15.85 8.03
C GLU A 5 -5.08 14.87 8.74
N VAL A 6 -5.67 13.80 9.29
CA VAL A 6 -4.93 12.76 10.03
C VAL A 6 -5.49 11.41 9.63
N THR A 7 -4.58 10.46 9.40
CA THR A 7 -4.94 9.08 9.08
C THR A 7 -5.25 8.31 10.36
N GLY A 8 -6.29 7.48 10.29
CA GLY A 8 -6.69 6.60 11.35
C GLY A 8 -7.49 5.43 10.80
N LYS A 9 -7.80 4.49 11.68
CA LYS A 9 -8.55 3.28 11.35
C LYS A 9 -9.86 3.29 12.11
N ILE A 10 -10.92 2.85 11.44
CA ILE A 10 -12.22 2.60 12.08
C ILE A 10 -12.33 1.10 12.32
N GLN A 11 -12.48 0.70 13.58
CA GLN A 11 -12.72 -0.68 13.99
C GLN A 11 -13.93 -0.70 14.93
N GLU A 12 -14.92 -1.56 14.66
CA GLU A 12 -16.14 -1.69 15.47
C GLU A 12 -16.89 -0.36 15.74
N GLY A 13 -16.78 0.61 14.82
CA GLY A 13 -17.38 1.93 14.99
C GLY A 13 -16.55 2.93 15.82
N GLN A 14 -15.36 2.54 16.29
CA GLN A 14 -14.42 3.42 16.97
C GLN A 14 -13.31 3.89 16.02
N LEU A 15 -13.15 5.22 15.89
CA LEU A 15 -12.03 5.83 15.17
C LEU A 15 -10.80 5.87 16.08
N THR A 16 -9.73 5.19 15.67
CA THR A 16 -8.42 5.23 16.31
C THR A 16 -7.44 5.94 15.38
N LEU A 17 -6.79 6.99 15.85
CA LEU A 17 -5.77 7.70 15.07
C LEU A 17 -4.44 6.95 15.16
N ASP A 18 -3.66 6.94 14.07
CA ASP A 18 -2.34 6.30 14.09
C ASP A 18 -1.36 7.05 15.01
N TYR A 19 -1.59 8.35 15.22
CA TYR A 19 -0.80 9.21 16.10
C TYR A 19 -1.70 10.14 16.92
N PRO A 20 -1.30 10.50 18.15
CA PRO A 20 -2.04 11.44 18.98
C PRO A 20 -2.04 12.85 18.36
N LEU A 21 -3.15 13.56 18.50
CA LEU A 21 -3.23 14.97 18.13
C LEU A 21 -2.54 15.81 19.21
N GLU A 22 -1.55 16.61 18.81
CA GLU A 22 -0.88 17.59 19.69
C GLU A 22 -1.81 18.80 19.95
N ILE A 23 -2.92 18.56 20.64
CA ILE A 23 -3.89 19.59 21.01
C ILE A 23 -3.95 19.63 22.54
N ASP A 24 -3.34 20.66 23.11
CA ASP A 24 -3.16 20.79 24.56
C ASP A 24 -4.44 21.20 25.31
N ASN A 25 -5.53 21.52 24.59
CA ASN A 25 -6.76 22.06 25.17
C ASN A 25 -8.00 21.27 24.73
N ILE A 26 -8.97 21.13 25.65
CA ILE A 26 -10.30 20.57 25.34
C ILE A 26 -11.02 21.53 24.41
N ASN A 27 -11.12 21.15 23.13
CA ASN A 27 -11.77 21.95 22.09
C ASN A 27 -12.91 21.14 21.45
N ALA A 28 -14.01 21.81 21.12
CA ALA A 28 -15.03 21.21 20.25
C ALA A 28 -14.47 21.10 18.82
N VAL A 29 -14.47 19.89 18.26
CA VAL A 29 -13.95 19.62 16.92
C VAL A 29 -15.03 19.05 16.01
N LYS A 30 -14.92 19.34 14.70
CA LYS A 30 -15.73 18.70 13.65
C LYS A 30 -14.87 17.63 12.99
N VAL A 31 -15.34 16.38 13.03
CA VAL A 31 -14.65 15.24 12.39
C VAL A 31 -15.30 14.98 11.04
N ILE A 32 -14.49 14.87 9.99
CA ILE A 32 -14.91 14.43 8.66
C ILE A 32 -14.20 13.10 8.41
N ILE A 33 -14.97 12.06 8.13
CA ILE A 33 -14.46 10.71 7.84
C ILE A 33 -14.59 10.49 6.34
N LEU A 34 -13.46 10.26 5.68
CA LEU A 34 -13.43 9.81 4.29
C LEU A 34 -13.33 8.28 4.32
N LEU A 35 -14.35 7.61 3.82
CA LEU A 35 -14.32 6.16 3.58
C LEU A 35 -13.90 5.95 2.12
N PRO A 36 -13.01 4.99 1.82
CA PRO A 36 -12.75 4.62 0.44
C PRO A 36 -14.06 4.15 -0.19
N GLU A 37 -14.36 4.61 -1.41
CA GLU A 37 -15.47 4.03 -2.15
C GLU A 37 -15.09 2.58 -2.46
N SER A 38 -16.06 1.66 -2.36
CA SER A 38 -15.85 0.24 -2.66
C SER A 38 -15.36 -0.02 -4.09
N ASP A 39 -15.46 1.00 -4.94
CA ASP A 39 -15.19 0.96 -6.36
C ASP A 39 -13.79 1.55 -6.71
N ASP A 40 -13.02 2.01 -5.71
CA ASP A 40 -11.58 2.35 -5.87
C ASP A 40 -10.68 1.11 -5.90
N TYR A 41 -11.26 -0.08 -5.70
CA TYR A 41 -10.60 -1.33 -6.07
C TYR A 41 -10.87 -1.56 -7.56
N ASP A 42 -10.03 -0.99 -8.41
CA ASP A 42 -10.04 -1.37 -9.82
C ASP A 42 -9.83 -2.89 -9.87
N LEU A 43 -10.76 -3.62 -10.50
CA LEU A 43 -10.63 -5.06 -10.65
C LEU A 43 -9.41 -5.43 -11.51
N ASP A 44 -8.89 -4.47 -12.29
CA ASP A 44 -7.64 -4.60 -13.05
C ASP A 44 -6.39 -4.30 -12.19
N ASP A 45 -6.53 -3.77 -10.96
CA ASP A 45 -5.40 -3.56 -10.07
C ASP A 45 -4.93 -4.88 -9.46
N THR A 46 -3.65 -5.19 -9.69
CA THR A 46 -3.00 -6.32 -9.04
C THR A 46 -3.01 -6.11 -7.52
N PRO A 47 -3.59 -7.04 -6.73
CA PRO A 47 -3.63 -6.90 -5.29
C PRO A 47 -2.24 -6.68 -4.70
N ILE A 48 -2.12 -5.76 -3.74
CA ILE A 48 -0.84 -5.48 -3.05
C ILE A 48 -0.20 -6.76 -2.50
N GLU A 49 -1.00 -7.73 -2.08
CA GLU A 49 -0.53 -9.02 -1.57
C GLU A 49 0.19 -9.83 -2.66
N GLU A 50 -0.35 -9.88 -3.88
CA GLU A 50 0.28 -10.54 -5.03
C GLU A 50 1.61 -9.86 -5.41
N ILE A 51 1.66 -8.52 -5.36
CA ILE A 51 2.89 -7.75 -5.59
C ILE A 51 3.95 -8.11 -4.55
N LYS A 52 3.59 -8.18 -3.26
CA LYS A 52 4.52 -8.55 -2.18
C LYS A 52 5.04 -9.97 -2.34
N GLU A 53 4.19 -10.92 -2.69
CA GLU A 53 4.59 -12.31 -2.93
C GLU A 53 5.55 -12.41 -4.11
N SER A 54 5.23 -11.72 -5.22
CA SER A 54 6.09 -11.67 -6.40
C SER A 54 7.47 -11.08 -6.09
N LEU A 55 7.51 -9.98 -5.33
CA LEU A 55 8.76 -9.33 -4.91
C LEU A 55 9.58 -10.23 -3.98
N THR A 56 8.94 -10.89 -3.03
CA THR A 56 9.61 -11.83 -2.10
C THR A 56 10.22 -13.01 -2.85
N ARG A 57 9.50 -13.55 -3.84
CA ARG A 57 9.99 -14.60 -4.73
C ARG A 57 11.21 -14.12 -5.52
N ALA A 58 11.10 -12.98 -6.21
CA ALA A 58 12.20 -12.42 -7.00
C ALA A 58 13.45 -12.17 -6.13
N PHE A 59 13.27 -11.66 -4.92
CA PHE A 59 14.36 -11.45 -3.97
C PHE A 59 15.06 -12.75 -3.55
N THR A 60 14.28 -13.82 -3.35
CA THR A 60 14.79 -15.16 -3.02
C THR A 60 15.55 -15.77 -4.20
N GLU A 61 15.07 -15.57 -5.43
CA GLU A 61 15.74 -16.00 -6.66
C GLU A 61 17.08 -15.29 -6.85
N VAL A 62 17.12 -13.98 -6.61
CA VAL A 62 18.37 -13.20 -6.64
C VAL A 62 19.36 -13.71 -5.59
N LYS A 63 18.90 -13.91 -4.34
CA LYS A 63 19.75 -14.45 -3.26
C LYS A 63 20.28 -15.85 -3.53
N SER A 64 19.52 -16.69 -4.23
CA SER A 64 19.91 -18.06 -4.57
C SER A 64 20.75 -18.14 -5.86
N GLY A 65 21.12 -17.01 -6.45
CA GLY A 65 21.90 -16.96 -7.68
C GLY A 65 21.13 -17.39 -8.93
N LYS A 66 19.79 -17.53 -8.84
CA LYS A 66 18.90 -17.80 -9.97
C LYS A 66 18.62 -16.51 -10.77
N THR A 67 19.68 -15.79 -11.11
CA THR A 67 19.64 -14.58 -11.92
C THR A 67 20.09 -14.90 -13.34
N ARG A 68 19.53 -14.21 -14.32
CA ARG A 68 19.99 -14.29 -15.72
C ARG A 68 20.51 -12.95 -16.20
N PRO A 69 21.62 -12.92 -16.96
CA PRO A 69 22.08 -11.70 -17.57
C PRO A 69 21.10 -11.25 -18.67
N ILE A 70 20.92 -9.94 -18.79
CA ILE A 70 20.01 -9.33 -19.78
C ILE A 70 20.35 -9.78 -21.21
N SER A 71 21.63 -10.00 -21.52
CA SER A 71 22.09 -10.47 -22.83
C SER A 71 21.57 -11.87 -23.22
N GLU A 72 21.24 -12.73 -22.25
CA GLU A 72 20.64 -14.05 -22.51
C GLU A 72 19.12 -13.99 -22.66
N LEU A 73 18.46 -12.96 -22.12
CA LEU A 73 17.02 -12.76 -22.31
C LEU A 73 16.70 -12.43 -23.77
N TRP A 74 17.49 -11.55 -24.39
CA TRP A 74 17.31 -11.14 -25.79
C TRP A 74 17.50 -12.28 -26.79
N LYS A 75 18.50 -13.16 -26.55
CA LYS A 75 18.76 -14.32 -27.41
C LYS A 75 17.58 -15.29 -27.50
N ARG A 76 16.77 -15.38 -26.45
CA ARG A 76 15.60 -16.26 -26.41
C ARG A 76 14.42 -15.68 -27.18
N ILE A 77 14.25 -14.35 -27.11
CA ILE A 77 13.18 -13.63 -27.83
C ILE A 77 13.44 -13.67 -29.34
N GLU A 78 14.70 -13.59 -29.78
CA GLU A 78 15.06 -13.72 -31.20
C GLU A 78 15.00 -15.16 -31.72
N SER A 79 14.93 -16.15 -30.84
CA SER A 79 14.90 -17.59 -31.20
C SER A 79 13.50 -18.21 -31.25
N GLU A 80 12.45 -17.39 -31.09
CA GLU A 80 11.04 -17.77 -31.12
C GLU A 80 10.37 -17.28 -32.41
#